data_AF-A0A0V1FJZ8-F1
#
_entry.id   AF-A0A0V1FJZ8-F1
#
_cell.length_a   1.000
_cell.length_b   1.000
_cell.length_c   1.000
_cell.angle_alpha   90.00
_cell.angle_beta   90.00
_cell.angle_gamma   90.00
#
_symmetry.space_group_name_H-M   'P 1'
#
loop_
_entity.id
_entity.type
_entity.pdbx_description
1 polymer ?
#
loop_
_entity_poly.entity_id
_entity_poly.type
_entity_poly.pdbx_seq_one_letter_code
_entity_poly.pdbx_strand_id
1 'polypeptide(L)' 'LAKVPRALCMLSNTTAISEAWARLDHKFDLMYAKRAFVHWYVGEGMEEGEF' A
#
# COMPACT_ATOMS: atom_id res chain seq x y z
N LEU A 1 8.06 -28.92 -0.17
CA LEU A 1 6.97 -28.74 0.83
C LEU A 1 6.63 -30.09 1.45
N ALA A 2 6.41 -30.14 2.76
CA ALA A 2 5.97 -31.35 3.45
C ALA A 2 4.52 -31.70 3.09
N LYS A 3 4.17 -33.00 3.05
CA LYS A 3 2.83 -33.48 2.70
C LYS A 3 1.88 -33.23 3.88
N VAL A 4 0.82 -32.45 3.65
CA VAL A 4 -0.22 -32.17 4.66
C VAL A 4 -1.52 -32.90 4.32
N PRO A 5 -2.25 -33.47 5.30
CA PRO A 5 -3.45 -34.27 5.07
C PRO A 5 -4.70 -33.43 4.75
N ARG A 6 -4.66 -32.11 4.97
CA ARG A 6 -5.74 -31.15 4.67
C ARG A 6 -5.20 -29.71 4.79
N ALA A 7 -5.82 -28.77 4.09
CA ALA A 7 -5.55 -27.34 4.19
C ALA A 7 -6.85 -26.56 3.99
N LEU A 8 -6.91 -25.31 4.47
CA LEU A 8 -8.03 -24.40 4.25
C LEU A 8 -7.51 -22.99 4.01
N CYS A 9 -8.18 -22.25 3.14
CA CYS A 9 -8.00 -20.82 2.90
C CYS A 9 -9.37 -20.15 3.00
N MET A 10 -9.50 -19.14 3.86
CA MET A 10 -10.73 -18.37 3.99
C MET A 10 -10.56 -17.03 3.30
N LEU A 11 -11.53 -16.70 2.45
CA LEU A 11 -11.70 -15.36 1.91
C LEU A 11 -12.88 -14.72 2.64
N SER A 12 -12.65 -13.55 3.22
CA SER A 12 -13.67 -12.80 3.97
C SER A 12 -13.53 -11.33 3.68
N ASN A 13 -14.66 -10.63 3.58
CA ASN A 13 -14.69 -9.18 3.38
C ASN A 13 -15.25 -8.51 4.64
N THR A 14 -14.43 -7.67 5.26
CA THR A 14 -14.76 -6.90 6.47
C THR A 14 -14.25 -5.48 6.31
N THR A 15 -14.96 -4.52 6.88
CA THR A 15 -14.54 -3.12 6.89
C THR A 15 -13.24 -2.90 7.67
N ALA A 16 -12.79 -3.85 8.49
CA ALA A 16 -11.52 -3.79 9.21
C ALA A 16 -10.29 -3.66 8.28
N ILE A 17 -10.42 -3.97 6.98
CA ILE A 17 -9.34 -3.71 6.01
C ILE A 17 -8.97 -2.22 5.90
N SER A 18 -9.90 -1.31 6.23
CA SER A 18 -9.66 0.15 6.22
C SER A 18 -8.50 0.57 7.13
N GLU A 19 -8.25 -0.15 8.23
CA GLU A 19 -7.12 0.16 9.12
C GLU A 19 -5.76 -0.08 8.45
N ALA A 20 -5.68 -1.06 7.54
CA ALA A 20 -4.46 -1.30 6.78
C ALA A 20 -4.21 -0.17 5.77
N TRP A 21 -5.27 0.30 5.10
CA TRP A 21 -5.22 1.45 4.20
C TRP A 21 -4.83 2.73 4.94
N ALA A 22 -5.44 3.03 6.09
CA ALA A 22 -5.12 4.21 6.89
C ALA A 22 -3.64 4.25 7.33
N ARG A 23 -3.03 3.10 7.63
CA ARG A 23 -1.59 3.04 7.93
C ARG A 23 -0.71 3.26 6.71
N LEU A 24 -1.18 2.90 5.52
CA LEU A 24 -0.48 3.17 4.26
C LEU A 24 -0.56 4.66 3.93
N ASP A 25 -1.76 5.23 3.99
CA ASP A 25 -2.01 6.66 3.75
C ASP A 25 -1.15 7.52 4.69
N HIS A 26 -1.13 7.20 5.98
CA HIS A 26 -0.31 7.94 6.95
C HIS A 26 1.19 7.95 6.60
N LYS A 27 1.74 6.82 6.11
CA LYS A 27 3.15 6.77 5.68
C LYS A 27 3.37 7.59 4.42
N PHE A 28 2.44 7.51 3.47
CA PHE A 28 2.48 8.31 2.25
C PHE A 28 2.46 9.81 2.59
N ASP A 29 1.52 10.25 3.41
CA ASP A 29 1.38 11.64 3.84
C ASP A 29 2.67 12.18 4.47
N LEU A 30 3.30 11.41 5.35
CA LEU A 30 4.57 11.80 5.99
C LEU A 30 5.69 12.04 4.96
N MET A 31 5.77 11.20 3.92
CA MET A 31 6.77 11.34 2.87
C MET A 31 6.42 12.48 1.90
N TYR A 32 5.17 12.55 1.47
CA TYR A 32 4.70 13.54 0.51
C TYR A 32 4.72 14.96 1.08
N ALA A 33 4.43 15.13 2.38
CA ALA A 33 4.57 16.41 3.08
C ALA A 33 6.01 16.97 3.04
N LYS A 34 7.01 16.12 2.79
CA LYS A 34 8.42 16.51 2.61
C LYS A 34 8.88 16.45 1.16
N ARG A 35 7.96 16.16 0.22
CA ARG A 35 8.25 15.85 -1.19
C ARG A 35 9.36 14.79 -1.32
N ALA A 36 9.42 13.85 -0.38
CA ALA A 36 10.44 12.83 -0.37
C ALA A 36 10.26 11.90 -1.57
N PHE A 37 11.35 11.66 -2.31
CA PHE A 37 11.39 10.79 -3.51
C PHE A 37 10.49 11.19 -4.70
N VAL A 38 9.67 12.24 -4.60
CA VAL A 38 8.77 12.71 -5.69
C VAL A 38 9.53 12.94 -7.00
N HIS A 39 10.74 13.50 -6.94
CA HIS A 39 11.57 13.77 -8.13
C HIS A 39 11.88 12.54 -8.98
N TRP A 40 11.93 11.33 -8.39
CA TRP A 40 12.13 10.10 -9.18
C TRP A 40 10.94 9.80 -10.07
N TYR A 41 9.72 10.00 -9.57
CA TYR A 41 8.49 9.75 -10.33
C TYR A 41 8.26 10.83 -11.39
N VAL A 42 8.43 12.10 -11.01
CA VAL A 42 8.33 13.21 -11.96
C VAL A 42 9.41 13.14 -13.04
N GLY A 43 10.62 12.68 -12.69
CA GLY A 43 11.71 12.45 -13.63
C GLY A 43 11.40 11.40 -14.71
N GLU A 44 10.52 10.45 -14.41
CA GLU A 44 10.04 9.43 -15.35
C GLU A 44 8.74 9.83 -16.07
N GLY A 45 8.27 11.07 -15.89
CA GLY A 45 7.14 11.64 -16.63
C GLY A 45 5.78 11.60 -15.93
N MET A 46 5.71 11.27 -14.64
CA MET A 46 4.49 11.38 -13.83
C MET A 46 4.22 12.84 -13.43
N GLU A 47 2.97 13.30 -13.48
CA GLU A 47 2.64 14.67 -13.03
C GLU A 47 2.51 14.71 -11.50
N GLU A 48 3.03 15.76 -10.83
CA GLU A 48 2.96 15.88 -9.36
C GLU A 48 1.51 15.89 -8.84
N GLY A 49 0.54 16.33 -9.65
CA GLY A 49 -0.88 16.30 -9.31
C GLY A 49 -1.55 14.91 -9.35
N GLU A 50 -0.84 13.88 -9.82
CA GLU A 50 -1.31 12.48 -9.81
C GLU A 50 -1.03 11.75 -8.48
N PHE A 51 -0.27 12.38 -7.57
CA PHE A 51 -0.05 11.93 -6.20
C PHE A 51 -1.22 12.29 -5.27
#